data_AF-A0A825GKN7-F1
#
_entry.id   AF-A0A825GKN7-F1
#
_cell.length_a   1.000
_cell.length_b   1.000
_cell.length_c   1.000
_cell.angle_alpha   90.00
_cell.angle_beta   90.00
_cell.angle_gamma   90.00
#
_symmetry.space_group_name_H-M   'P 1'
#
loop_
_entity.id
_entity.type
_entity.pdbx_description
1 polymer ?
#
loop_
_entity_poly.entity_id
_entity_poly.type
_entity_poly.pdbx_seq_one_letter_code
_entity_poly.pdbx_strand_id
1 'polypeptide(L)'
;MLEDKYDWKISKADQNGNVYYYFPKDEDEFKEAVVKNGGMSVYVYQDDKLIDEFHTKSRGYRWTSPVFNYLKTMNKNGKDFYRYYKNCKLFAIVD
;
A
#
# COMPACT_ATOMS: atom_id res chain seq x y z
N MET A 1 -10.71 -5.83 11.92
CA MET A 1 -9.48 -5.08 11.55
C MET A 1 -9.75 -4.24 10.29
N LEU A 2 -8.80 -3.43 9.78
CA LEU A 2 -8.96 -2.75 8.47
C LEU A 2 -9.28 -3.74 7.34
N GLU A 3 -8.76 -4.96 7.45
CA GLU A 3 -9.00 -6.09 6.54
C GLU A 3 -10.49 -6.39 6.29
N ASP A 4 -11.38 -6.15 7.27
CA ASP A 4 -12.82 -6.45 7.13
C ASP A 4 -13.64 -5.26 6.60
N LYS A 5 -13.02 -4.09 6.39
CA LYS A 5 -13.74 -2.85 6.05
C LYS A 5 -14.07 -2.69 4.58
N TYR A 6 -13.28 -3.29 3.68
CA TYR A 6 -13.36 -3.07 2.24
C TYR A 6 -13.18 -4.39 1.50
N ASP A 7 -13.67 -4.49 0.25
CA ASP A 7 -13.28 -5.59 -0.64
C ASP A 7 -11.90 -5.30 -1.21
N TRP A 8 -10.86 -5.80 -0.55
CA TRP A 8 -9.48 -5.52 -0.90
C TRP A 8 -8.99 -6.32 -2.11
N LYS A 9 -8.04 -5.74 -2.86
CA LYS A 9 -7.08 -6.58 -3.60
C LYS A 9 -5.96 -6.97 -2.65
N ILE A 10 -5.65 -8.26 -2.59
CA ILE A 10 -4.65 -8.82 -1.67
C ILE A 10 -3.52 -9.47 -2.47
N SER A 11 -2.26 -9.20 -2.07
CA SER A 11 -1.09 -9.86 -2.64
C SER A 11 -0.83 -11.22 -1.99
N LYS A 12 0.01 -12.06 -2.62
CA LYS A 12 0.70 -13.11 -1.88
C LYS A 12 1.71 -12.47 -0.91
N ALA A 13 2.05 -13.20 0.15
CA ALA A 13 3.12 -12.79 1.06
C ALA A 13 4.45 -12.66 0.31
N ASP A 14 5.23 -11.63 0.64
CA ASP A 14 6.60 -11.49 0.13
C ASP A 14 7.62 -12.31 0.95
N GLN A 15 8.90 -12.22 0.58
CA GLN A 15 9.99 -12.93 1.25
C GLN A 15 10.19 -12.57 2.72
N ASN A 16 9.68 -11.42 3.17
CA ASN A 16 9.71 -10.97 4.56
C ASN A 16 8.39 -11.27 5.30
N GLY A 17 7.49 -12.04 4.67
CA GLY A 17 6.19 -12.37 5.22
C GLY A 17 5.17 -11.22 5.16
N ASN A 18 5.47 -10.14 4.44
CA ASN A 18 4.55 -9.01 4.36
C ASN A 18 3.45 -9.27 3.32
N VAL A 19 2.23 -8.85 3.64
CA VAL A 19 1.05 -8.93 2.76
C VAL A 19 0.56 -7.52 2.47
N TYR A 20 0.26 -7.24 1.21
CA TYR A 20 -0.15 -5.91 0.75
C TYR A 20 -1.60 -5.95 0.31
N TYR A 21 -2.33 -4.92 0.70
CA TYR A 21 -3.74 -4.71 0.45
C TYR A 21 -3.90 -3.34 -0.21
N TYR A 22 -4.76 -3.24 -1.21
CA TYR A 22 -5.15 -1.95 -1.76
C TYR A 22 -6.65 -1.85 -2.04
N PHE A 23 -7.19 -0.65 -1.88
CA PHE A 23 -8.59 -0.30 -2.16
C PHE A 23 -8.67 1.08 -2.82
N PRO A 24 -9.45 1.26 -3.91
CA PRO A 24 -10.33 0.30 -4.60
C PRO A 24 -9.62 -0.94 -5.18
N LYS A 25 -10.32 -2.07 -5.31
CA LYS A 25 -9.73 -3.35 -5.76
C LYS A 25 -9.39 -3.40 -7.24
N ASP A 26 -10.08 -2.60 -8.05
CA ASP A 26 -9.74 -2.42 -9.44
C ASP A 26 -8.45 -1.60 -9.55
N GLU A 27 -7.50 -2.11 -10.32
CA GLU A 27 -6.16 -1.53 -10.35
C GLU A 27 -6.11 -0.20 -11.09
N ASP A 28 -6.90 -0.06 -12.16
CA ASP A 28 -6.94 1.18 -12.94
C ASP A 28 -7.71 2.25 -12.18
N GLU A 29 -8.84 1.90 -11.55
CA GLU A 29 -9.56 2.79 -10.65
C GLU A 29 -8.68 3.30 -9.51
N PHE A 30 -7.93 2.40 -8.86
CA PHE A 30 -6.99 2.77 -7.80
C PHE A 30 -5.96 3.78 -8.29
N LYS A 31 -5.32 3.52 -9.43
CA LYS A 31 -4.29 4.39 -10.01
C LYS A 31 -4.85 5.76 -10.38
N GLU A 32 -6.03 5.80 -10.99
CA GLU A 32 -6.71 7.04 -11.36
C GLU A 32 -7.06 7.85 -10.11
N ALA A 33 -7.61 7.19 -9.08
CA ALA A 33 -7.92 7.82 -7.81
C ALA A 33 -6.67 8.43 -7.16
N VAL A 34 -5.53 7.71 -7.14
CA VAL A 34 -4.28 8.21 -6.53
C VAL A 34 -3.83 9.49 -7.23
N VAL A 35 -3.93 9.52 -8.55
CA VAL A 35 -3.54 10.70 -9.34
C VAL A 35 -4.48 11.86 -9.06
N LYS A 36 -5.79 11.61 -9.05
CA LYS A 36 -6.83 12.63 -8.83
C LYS A 36 -6.77 13.21 -7.41
N ASN A 37 -6.58 12.36 -6.41
CA ASN A 37 -6.62 12.72 -5.00
C ASN A 37 -5.25 13.17 -4.49
N GLY A 38 -4.22 13.12 -5.35
CA GLY A 38 -2.90 13.64 -5.04
C GLY A 38 -2.06 12.73 -4.15
N GLY A 39 -2.45 11.46 -3.97
CA GLY A 39 -1.78 10.55 -3.05
C GLY A 39 -2.59 9.32 -2.66
N MET A 40 -2.05 8.57 -1.70
CA MET A 40 -2.76 7.50 -0.99
C MET A 40 -2.24 7.42 0.44
N SER A 41 -3.07 6.95 1.35
CA SER A 41 -2.68 6.66 2.73
C SER A 41 -2.30 5.20 2.85
N VAL A 42 -1.21 4.92 3.57
CA VAL A 42 -0.72 3.57 3.81
C VAL A 42 -0.62 3.32 5.30
N TYR A 43 -1.28 2.27 5.75
CA TYR A 43 -1.31 1.84 7.15
C TYR A 43 -0.57 0.50 7.29
N VAL A 44 0.35 0.41 8.26
CA VAL A 44 1.17 -0.78 8.47
C VAL A 44 0.83 -1.39 9.82
N TYR A 45 0.37 -2.64 9.79
CA TYR A 45 0.03 -3.41 10.97
C TYR A 45 1.01 -4.56 11.18
N GLN A 46 1.39 -4.79 12.43
CA GLN A 46 2.15 -5.97 12.88
C GLN A 46 1.46 -6.52 14.12
N ASP A 47 1.17 -7.82 14.15
CA ASP A 47 0.43 -8.49 15.22
C ASP A 47 -0.85 -7.72 15.64
N ASP A 48 -1.64 -7.32 14.63
CA ASP A 48 -2.89 -6.56 14.74
C ASP A 48 -2.77 -5.16 15.38
N LYS A 49 -1.54 -4.65 15.57
CA LYS A 49 -1.26 -3.29 16.05
C LYS A 49 -0.79 -2.39 14.90
N LEU A 50 -1.34 -1.18 14.81
CA LEU A 50 -0.85 -0.15 13.90
C LEU A 50 0.54 0.30 14.38
N ILE A 51 1.56 0.09 13.56
CA ILE A 51 2.94 0.48 13.88
C ILE A 51 3.43 1.67 13.05
N ASP A 52 2.76 1.97 11.94
CA ASP A 52 3.11 3.10 11.08
C ASP A 52 1.94 3.53 10.20
N GLU A 53 1.89 4.82 9.89
CA GLU A 53 0.94 5.43 8.97
C GLU A 53 1.62 6.59 8.25
N PHE A 54 1.42 6.68 6.94
CA PHE A 54 1.91 7.81 6.16
C PHE A 54 1.09 8.00 4.89
N HIS A 55 1.11 9.23 4.38
CA HIS A 55 0.45 9.61 3.14
C HIS A 55 1.49 9.86 2.05
N THR A 56 1.36 9.18 0.91
CA THR A 56 2.20 9.42 -0.26
C THR A 56 1.68 10.62 -1.03
N LYS A 57 2.56 11.33 -1.75
CA LYS A 57 2.15 12.42 -2.65
C LYS A 57 2.30 11.96 -4.10
N SER A 58 1.20 11.97 -4.85
CA SER A 58 1.23 11.84 -6.30
C SER A 58 1.63 13.16 -6.93
N ARG A 59 2.50 13.12 -7.93
CA ARG A 59 2.93 14.29 -8.70
C ARG A 59 2.03 14.58 -9.91
N GLY A 60 0.86 13.96 -9.98
CA GLY A 60 -0.09 14.14 -11.09
C GLY A 60 0.27 13.39 -12.38
N TYR A 61 1.31 12.55 -12.36
CA TYR A 61 1.68 11.72 -13.49
C TYR A 61 0.89 10.41 -13.50
N ARG A 62 0.59 9.91 -14.69
CA ARG A 62 -0.05 8.60 -14.86
C ARG A 62 0.80 7.52 -14.18
N TRP A 63 0.22 6.86 -13.19
CA TRP A 63 0.86 5.74 -12.51
C TRP A 63 0.88 4.53 -13.45
N THR A 64 2.06 4.16 -13.94
CA THR A 64 2.24 3.05 -14.90
C THR A 64 2.66 1.74 -14.25
N SER A 65 3.33 1.79 -13.09
CA SER A 65 3.77 0.59 -12.37
C SER A 65 2.59 -0.20 -11.79
N PRO A 66 2.67 -1.53 -11.73
CA PRO A 66 1.70 -2.33 -10.98
C PRO A 66 1.64 -1.91 -9.51
N VAL A 67 0.44 -1.85 -8.92
CA VAL A 67 0.23 -1.30 -7.57
C VAL A 67 1.06 -2.05 -6.52
N PHE A 68 1.03 -3.39 -6.52
CA PHE A 68 1.82 -4.16 -5.56
C PHE A 68 3.33 -4.02 -5.72
N ASN A 69 3.82 -3.84 -6.94
CA ASN A 69 5.24 -3.62 -7.16
C ASN A 69 5.66 -2.28 -6.57
N TYR A 70 4.90 -1.22 -6.85
CA TYR A 70 5.14 0.09 -6.27
C TYR A 70 5.13 0.05 -4.74
N LEU A 71 4.12 -0.57 -4.11
CA LEU A 71 4.01 -0.66 -2.65
C LEU A 71 5.21 -1.36 -2.02
N LYS A 72 5.70 -2.44 -2.63
CA LYS A 72 6.91 -3.15 -2.15
C LYS A 72 8.14 -2.27 -2.23
N THR A 73 8.28 -1.49 -3.32
CA THR A 73 9.44 -0.64 -3.58
C THR A 73 9.33 0.76 -2.97
N MET A 74 8.26 1.08 -2.25
CA MET A 74 8.22 2.32 -1.45
C MET A 74 9.40 2.30 -0.47
N ASN A 75 9.94 3.47 -0.16
CA ASN A 75 11.17 3.58 0.61
C ASN A 75 10.92 4.30 1.94
N LYS A 76 11.46 3.75 3.03
CA LYS A 76 11.52 4.38 4.35
C LYS A 76 12.95 4.32 4.87
N ASN A 77 13.51 5.49 5.22
CA ASN A 77 14.89 5.62 5.72
C ASN A 77 15.94 4.95 4.82
N GLY A 78 15.78 5.07 3.50
CA GLY A 78 16.68 4.47 2.52
C GLY A 78 16.44 2.99 2.23
N LYS A 79 15.47 2.34 2.88
CA LYS A 79 15.14 0.92 2.67
C LYS A 79 13.77 0.73 2.06
N ASP A 80 13.69 -0.18 1.09
CA ASP A 80 12.42 -0.60 0.50
C ASP A 80 11.53 -1.25 1.56
N PHE A 81 10.22 -1.07 1.43
CA PHE A 81 9.23 -1.51 2.40
C PHE A 81 9.29 -3.01 2.66
N TYR A 82 9.40 -3.81 1.60
CA TYR A 82 9.52 -5.25 1.76
C TYR A 82 10.76 -5.68 2.54
N ARG A 83 11.81 -4.85 2.62
CA ARG A 83 13.01 -5.11 3.45
C ARG A 83 12.91 -4.47 4.84
N TYR A 84 12.25 -3.32 4.92
CA TYR A 84 12.12 -2.51 6.12
C TYR A 84 11.14 -3.16 7.11
N TYR A 85 9.99 -3.61 6.61
CA TYR A 85 8.95 -4.30 7.39
C TYR A 85 9.10 -5.83 7.31
N LYS A 86 8.63 -6.51 8.37
CA LYS A 86 8.64 -7.97 8.49
C LYS A 86 7.33 -8.46 9.11
N ASN A 87 6.73 -9.48 8.49
CA ASN A 87 5.45 -10.08 8.90
C ASN A 87 4.34 -9.02 9.10
N CYS A 88 4.31 -8.00 8.24
CA CYS A 88 3.36 -6.90 8.34
C CYS A 88 2.22 -7.02 7.31
N LYS A 89 1.07 -6.44 7.65
CA LYS A 89 -0.02 -6.18 6.71
C LYS A 89 0.00 -4.69 6.33
N LEU A 90 0.11 -4.37 5.05
CA LEU A 90 0.17 -3.01 4.54
C LEU A 90 -1.11 -2.70 3.77
N PHE A 91 -1.85 -1.69 4.21
CA PHE A 91 -3.13 -1.30 3.61
C PHE A 91 -3.00 0.05 2.93
N ALA A 92 -3.11 0.08 1.60
CA ALA A 92 -3.12 1.30 0.80
C ALA A 92 -4.57 1.69 0.45
N ILE A 93 -4.99 2.88 0.88
CA ILE A 93 -6.33 3.41 0.64
C ILE A 93 -6.21 4.75 -0.08
N VAL A 94 -7.09 4.96 -1.03
CA VAL A 94 -7.26 6.24 -1.72
C VAL A 94 -8.60 6.82 -1.29
N ASP A 95 -8.56 7.97 -0.63
CA ASP A 95 -9.73 8.79 -0.27
C ASP A 95 -9.95 9.86 -1.33
#